data_AF-A0A357F6C1-F1
#
_entry.id   AF-A0A357F6C1-F1
#
_cell.length_a   1.000
_cell.length_b   1.000
_cell.length_c   1.000
_cell.angle_alpha   90.00
_cell.angle_beta   90.00
_cell.angle_gamma   90.00
#
_symmetry.space_group_name_H-M   'P 1'
#
loop_
_entity.id
_entity.type
_entity.pdbx_description
1 polymer ?
#
loop_
_entity_poly.entity_id
_entity_poly.type
_entity_poly.pdbx_seq_one_letter_code
_entity_poly.pdbx_strand_id
1 'polypeptide(L)'
;STTCPTTAISTEAQEYATDRLFIKEYSKTKCRSLVEEKIKSLKINRVMTLEQEDFLNQNVWSKLRLKLPLSPGEKAHLRKLKQKGVYSNKLSTKNIWARNAAKFKELRLKCK
;
A
#
# COMPACT_ATOMS: atom_id res chain seq x y z
N SER A 1 51.35 -14.78 37.42
CA SER A 1 50.99 -13.74 36.45
C SER A 1 50.36 -14.41 35.24
N THR A 2 49.05 -14.27 35.07
CA THR A 2 48.29 -14.92 34.01
C THR A 2 48.20 -13.97 32.81
N THR A 3 48.87 -14.29 31.72
CA THR A 3 48.79 -13.54 30.46
C THR A 3 47.52 -13.92 29.71
N CYS A 4 46.62 -12.95 29.49
CA CYS A 4 45.50 -13.09 28.58
C CYS A 4 46.00 -13.07 27.13
N PRO A 5 45.54 -13.97 26.24
CA PRO A 5 45.87 -13.87 24.82
C PRO A 5 44.94 -12.84 24.16
N THR A 6 45.49 -11.68 23.80
CA THR A 6 44.82 -10.76 22.87
C THR A 6 44.83 -11.41 21.49
N THR A 7 43.66 -11.87 21.03
CA THR A 7 43.50 -12.40 19.68
C THR A 7 43.71 -11.25 18.68
N ALA A 8 44.90 -11.16 18.10
CA ALA A 8 45.18 -10.23 17.01
C ALA A 8 44.39 -10.66 15.78
N ILE A 9 43.24 -10.03 15.54
CA ILE A 9 42.45 -10.20 14.31
C ILE A 9 43.31 -9.61 13.18
N SER A 10 43.58 -10.38 12.12
CA SER A 10 44.32 -9.86 10.96
C SER A 10 43.54 -8.72 10.29
N THR A 11 44.25 -7.75 9.72
CA THR A 11 43.64 -6.62 8.99
C THR A 11 42.72 -7.11 7.87
N GLU A 12 43.12 -8.16 7.13
CA GLU A 12 42.27 -8.81 6.12
C GLU A 12 40.97 -9.38 6.71
N ALA A 13 41.00 -9.96 7.92
CA ALA A 13 39.80 -10.47 8.58
C ALA A 13 38.88 -9.33 9.06
N GLN A 14 39.44 -8.17 9.43
CA GLN A 14 38.66 -6.97 9.76
C GLN A 14 38.03 -6.33 8.51
N GLU A 15 38.77 -6.22 7.41
CA GLU A 15 38.28 -5.73 6.12
C GLU A 15 37.15 -6.62 5.59
N TYR A 16 37.35 -7.93 5.57
CA TYR A 16 36.33 -8.90 5.16
C TYR A 16 35.07 -8.86 6.04
N ALA A 17 35.23 -8.70 7.37
CA ALA A 17 34.10 -8.55 8.28
C ALA A 17 33.32 -7.25 7.99
N THR A 18 34.02 -6.17 7.67
CA THR A 18 33.44 -4.86 7.35
C THR A 18 32.68 -4.90 6.03
N ASP A 19 33.26 -5.49 4.99
CA ASP A 19 32.61 -5.69 3.69
C ASP A 19 31.33 -6.50 3.81
N ARG A 20 31.35 -7.57 4.62
CA ARG A 20 30.18 -8.41 4.85
C ARG A 20 29.06 -7.65 5.56
N LEU A 21 29.40 -6.77 6.51
CA LEU A 21 28.43 -5.89 7.17
C LEU A 21 27.88 -4.85 6.18
N PHE A 22 28.75 -4.23 5.37
CA PHE A 22 28.36 -3.26 4.37
C PHE A 22 27.39 -3.85 3.35
N ILE A 23 27.73 -5.01 2.77
CA ILE A 23 26.88 -5.71 1.80
C ILE A 23 25.52 -6.03 2.43
N LYS A 24 25.49 -6.50 3.67
CA LYS A 24 24.24 -6.82 4.38
C LYS A 24 23.35 -5.59 4.56
N GLU A 25 23.90 -4.47 5.01
CA GLU A 25 23.13 -3.23 5.20
C GLU A 25 22.72 -2.58 3.87
N TYR A 26 23.58 -2.64 2.86
CA TYR A 26 23.26 -2.19 1.51
C TYR A 26 22.11 -3.00 0.90
N SER A 27 22.14 -4.33 1.00
CA SER A 27 21.07 -5.21 0.53
C SER A 27 19.73 -4.93 1.23
N LYS A 28 19.74 -4.73 2.56
CA LYS A 28 18.54 -4.33 3.31
C LYS A 28 17.98 -3.00 2.83
N THR A 29 18.85 -2.00 2.62
CA THR A 29 18.46 -0.67 2.17
C THR A 29 17.84 -0.73 0.78
N LYS A 30 18.46 -1.45 -0.15
CA LYS A 30 17.92 -1.69 -1.51
C LYS A 30 16.54 -2.34 -1.46
N CYS A 31 16.36 -3.36 -0.61
CA CYS A 31 15.06 -4.01 -0.43
C CYS A 31 13.99 -3.02 0.06
N ARG A 32 14.32 -2.20 1.09
CA ARG A 32 13.40 -1.20 1.65
C ARG A 32 12.96 -0.18 0.59
N SER A 33 13.88 0.34 -0.22
CA SER A 33 13.57 1.29 -1.29
C SER A 33 12.58 0.70 -2.30
N LEU A 34 12.82 -0.52 -2.78
CA LEU A 34 11.92 -1.20 -3.72
C LEU A 34 10.53 -1.46 -3.11
N VAL A 35 10.47 -1.81 -1.82
CA VAL A 35 9.20 -1.98 -1.12
C VAL A 35 8.43 -0.68 -1.02
N GLU A 36 9.08 0.45 -0.70
CA GLU A 36 8.40 1.75 -0.62
C GLU A 36 7.89 2.22 -1.99
N GLU A 37 8.64 1.99 -3.08
CA GLU A 37 8.15 2.25 -4.44
C GLU A 37 6.89 1.42 -4.75
N LYS A 38 6.89 0.14 -4.37
CA LYS A 38 5.73 -0.74 -4.54
C LYS A 38 4.53 -0.29 -3.69
N ILE A 39 4.77 0.21 -2.48
CA ILE A 39 3.71 0.77 -1.63
C ILE A 39 3.15 2.06 -2.27
N LYS A 40 4.02 2.92 -2.81
CA LYS A 40 3.63 4.16 -3.48
C LYS A 40 2.73 3.89 -4.68
N SER A 41 3.05 2.91 -5.53
CA SER A 41 2.21 2.54 -6.66
C SER A 41 0.84 1.98 -6.21
N LEU A 42 0.82 1.16 -5.15
CA LEU A 42 -0.43 0.62 -4.58
C LEU A 42 -1.35 1.70 -4.00
N LYS A 43 -0.82 2.83 -3.51
CA LYS A 43 -1.64 3.96 -3.01
C LYS A 43 -2.36 4.73 -4.12
N ILE A 44 -1.87 4.67 -5.37
CA ILE A 44 -2.45 5.38 -6.51
C ILE A 44 -3.74 4.68 -6.99
N ASN A 45 -3.78 3.35 -6.94
CA ASN A 45 -4.96 2.55 -7.31
C ASN A 45 -6.05 2.65 -6.24
N ARG A 46 -6.85 3.73 -6.30
CA ARG A 46 -7.98 3.94 -5.41
C ARG A 46 -9.19 3.16 -5.89
N VAL A 47 -9.68 2.29 -5.02
CA VAL A 47 -10.97 1.61 -5.17
C VAL A 47 -12.07 2.54 -4.66
N MET A 48 -13.20 2.63 -5.37
CA MET A 48 -14.38 3.37 -4.92
C MET A 48 -14.89 2.77 -3.61
N THR A 49 -15.02 3.60 -2.58
CA THR A 49 -15.47 3.15 -1.25
C THR A 49 -16.99 3.10 -1.18
N LEU A 50 -17.52 2.36 -0.21
CA LEU A 50 -18.97 2.29 0.03
C LEU A 50 -19.57 3.68 0.28
N GLU A 51 -18.88 4.52 1.06
CA GLU A 51 -19.35 5.86 1.39
C GLU A 51 -19.37 6.79 0.16
N GLN A 52 -18.40 6.64 -0.74
CA GLN A 52 -18.35 7.38 -2.01
C GLN A 52 -19.45 6.92 -2.97
N GLU A 53 -19.71 5.62 -3.02
CA GLU A 53 -20.76 5.04 -3.84
C GLU A 53 -22.15 5.47 -3.37
N ASP A 54 -22.40 5.43 -2.06
CA ASP A 54 -23.65 5.91 -1.46
C ASP A 54 -23.91 7.38 -1.75
N PHE A 55 -22.88 8.23 -1.61
CA PHE A 55 -22.98 9.64 -1.95
C PHE A 55 -23.31 9.85 -3.44
N LEU A 56 -22.64 9.10 -4.34
CA LEU A 56 -22.89 9.17 -5.77
C LEU A 56 -24.33 8.72 -6.11
N ASN A 57 -24.81 7.66 -5.46
CA ASN A 57 -26.18 7.18 -5.61
C ASN A 57 -27.18 8.26 -5.19
N GLN A 58 -27.00 8.85 -4.01
CA GLN A 58 -27.87 9.93 -3.51
C GLN A 58 -27.92 11.13 -4.47
N ASN A 59 -26.77 11.53 -5.02
CA ASN A 59 -26.69 12.64 -5.96
C ASN A 59 -27.43 12.34 -7.27
N VAL A 60 -27.21 11.14 -7.84
CA VAL A 60 -27.93 10.68 -9.03
C VAL A 60 -29.44 10.65 -8.79
N TRP A 61 -29.89 10.07 -7.69
CA TRP A 61 -31.32 10.02 -7.35
C TRP A 61 -31.93 11.42 -7.14
N SER A 62 -31.20 12.31 -6.48
CA SER A 62 -31.65 13.70 -6.26
C SER A 62 -31.81 14.45 -7.57
N LYS A 63 -30.82 14.36 -8.47
CA LYS A 63 -30.88 14.97 -9.80
C LYS A 63 -32.02 14.41 -10.65
N LEU A 64 -32.24 13.09 -10.63
CA LEU A 64 -33.35 12.47 -11.33
C LEU A 64 -34.70 12.98 -10.82
N ARG A 65 -34.88 13.10 -9.49
CA ARG A 65 -36.11 13.63 -8.88
C ARG A 65 -36.37 15.08 -9.27
N LEU A 66 -35.31 15.90 -9.32
CA LEU A 66 -35.38 17.31 -9.70
C LEU A 66 -35.37 17.54 -11.22
N LYS A 67 -35.34 16.47 -12.03
CA LYS A 67 -35.22 16.53 -13.49
C LYS A 67 -33.99 17.31 -13.98
N LEU A 68 -32.91 17.28 -13.19
CA LEU A 68 -31.63 17.91 -13.52
C LEU A 68 -30.80 17.01 -14.46
N PRO A 69 -29.96 17.61 -15.32
CA PRO A 69 -29.10 16.84 -16.20
C PRO A 69 -28.03 16.07 -15.41
N LEU A 70 -27.79 14.83 -15.83
CA LEU A 70 -26.68 14.00 -15.35
C LEU A 70 -25.44 14.22 -16.21
N SER A 71 -24.28 14.29 -15.56
CA SER A 71 -22.98 14.26 -16.22
C SER A 71 -22.74 12.91 -16.93
N PRO A 72 -21.79 12.81 -17.88
CA PRO A 72 -21.46 11.54 -18.54
C PRO A 72 -21.09 10.42 -17.56
N GLY A 73 -20.35 10.75 -16.51
CA GLY A 73 -19.98 9.80 -15.44
C GLY A 73 -21.19 9.31 -14.64
N GLU A 74 -22.08 10.21 -14.26
CA GLU A 74 -23.33 9.87 -13.56
C GLU A 74 -24.27 9.02 -14.43
N LYS A 75 -24.35 9.31 -15.74
CA LYS A 75 -25.10 8.48 -16.69
C LYS A 75 -24.52 7.07 -16.79
N ALA A 76 -23.19 6.94 -16.82
CA ALA A 76 -22.52 5.65 -16.85
C ALA A 76 -22.74 4.87 -15.55
N HIS A 77 -22.69 5.54 -14.41
CA HIS A 77 -23.01 4.96 -13.10
C HIS A 77 -24.46 4.48 -13.03
N LEU A 78 -25.42 5.31 -13.43
CA LEU A 78 -26.83 4.94 -13.50
C LEU A 78 -27.09 3.73 -14.41
N ARG A 79 -26.40 3.64 -15.56
CA ARG A 79 -26.48 2.45 -16.43
C ARG A 79 -25.99 1.18 -15.71
N LYS A 80 -24.87 1.27 -14.98
CA LYS A 80 -24.36 0.16 -14.18
C LYS A 80 -25.34 -0.26 -13.08
N LEU A 81 -25.91 0.71 -12.35
CA LEU A 81 -26.92 0.46 -11.32
C LEU A 81 -28.16 -0.26 -11.88
N LYS A 82 -28.64 0.16 -13.06
CA LYS A 82 -29.78 -0.49 -13.73
C LYS A 82 -29.47 -1.92 -14.18
N GLN A 83 -28.24 -2.19 -14.61
CA GLN A 83 -27.84 -3.51 -15.09
C GLN A 83 -27.53 -4.50 -13.97
N LYS A 84 -26.87 -4.04 -12.90
CA LYS A 84 -26.29 -4.91 -11.87
C LYS A 84 -26.93 -4.73 -10.48
N GLY A 85 -27.86 -3.79 -10.33
CA GLY A 85 -28.34 -3.33 -9.03
C GLY A 85 -27.34 -2.44 -8.31
N VAL A 86 -27.64 -2.10 -7.05
CA VAL A 86 -26.69 -1.40 -6.18
C VAL A 86 -25.53 -2.34 -5.91
N TYR A 87 -24.33 -1.97 -6.37
CA TYR A 87 -23.14 -2.77 -6.14
C TYR A 87 -22.77 -2.62 -4.66
N SER A 88 -22.79 -3.71 -3.90
CA SER A 88 -22.26 -3.69 -2.54
C SER A 88 -20.74 -3.86 -2.63
N ASN A 89 -19.98 -2.82 -2.97
CA ASN A 89 -18.56 -2.87 -2.65
C ASN A 89 -18.46 -2.85 -1.12
N LYS A 90 -18.41 -4.04 -0.48
CA LYS A 90 -18.57 -4.22 0.98
C LYS A 90 -17.43 -3.60 1.82
N LEU A 91 -16.50 -2.91 1.18
CA LEU A 91 -15.32 -2.36 1.82
C LEU A 91 -15.51 -0.87 2.08
N SER A 92 -15.85 -0.56 3.34
CA SER A 92 -15.76 0.79 3.87
C SER A 92 -14.34 1.35 3.73
N THR A 93 -14.22 2.67 3.75
CA THR A 93 -12.92 3.35 3.74
C THR A 93 -12.00 2.82 4.85
N LYS A 94 -12.57 2.56 6.04
CA LYS A 94 -11.85 1.99 7.19
C LYS A 94 -11.29 0.60 6.90
N ASN A 95 -12.09 -0.28 6.27
CA ASN A 95 -11.67 -1.64 5.95
C ASN A 95 -10.58 -1.66 4.86
N ILE A 96 -10.70 -0.79 3.84
CA ILE A 96 -9.66 -0.63 2.81
C ILE A 96 -8.35 -0.15 3.44
N TRP A 97 -8.43 0.83 4.34
CA TRP A 97 -7.25 1.36 5.01
C TRP A 97 -6.56 0.32 5.89
N ALA A 98 -7.32 -0.42 6.71
CA ALA A 98 -6.80 -1.49 7.55
C ALA A 98 -6.12 -2.60 6.71
N ARG A 99 -6.77 -3.04 5.62
CA ARG A 99 -6.21 -4.04 4.71
C ARG A 99 -4.91 -3.57 4.07
N ASN A 100 -4.87 -2.32 3.60
CA ASN A 100 -3.67 -1.74 3.01
C ASN A 100 -2.55 -1.60 4.04
N ALA A 101 -2.85 -1.15 5.27
CA ALA A 101 -1.88 -1.05 6.34
C ALA A 101 -1.25 -2.42 6.67
N ALA A 102 -2.06 -3.47 6.79
CA ALA A 102 -1.58 -4.83 7.00
C ALA A 102 -0.67 -5.31 5.86
N LYS A 103 -1.11 -5.11 4.60
CA LYS A 103 -0.33 -5.47 3.41
C LYS A 103 1.01 -4.73 3.35
N PHE A 104 1.02 -3.43 3.66
CA PHE A 104 2.25 -2.63 3.66
C PHE A 104 3.19 -3.04 4.79
N LYS A 105 2.66 -3.38 5.97
CA LYS A 105 3.44 -3.93 7.07
C LYS A 105 4.09 -5.26 6.65
N GLU A 106 3.34 -6.16 6.03
CA GLU A 106 3.88 -7.44 5.54
C GLU A 106 5.00 -7.24 4.52
N LEU A 107 4.83 -6.32 3.56
CA LEU A 107 5.87 -6.00 2.57
C LEU A 107 7.16 -5.49 3.23
N ARG A 108 7.05 -4.63 4.24
CA ARG A 108 8.21 -4.10 4.98
C ARG A 108 8.93 -5.18 5.79
N LEU A 109 8.21 -6.17 6.30
CA LEU A 109 8.79 -7.28 7.05
C LEU A 109 9.68 -8.19 6.19
N LYS A 110 9.47 -8.22 4.87
CA LYS A 110 10.28 -9.02 3.93
C LYS A 110 11.71 -8.48 3.76
N CYS A 111 11.99 -7.27 4.22
CA CYS A 111 13.28 -6.60 4.13
C CYS A 111 14.01 -6.47 5.48
N LYS A 112 13.64 -7.28 6.47
CA LYS A 112 14.31 -7.33 7.78
C LYS A 112 15.64 -8.08 7.72
#